data_AF-A0A532E1C8-F1
#
_entry.id   AF-A0A532E1C8-F1
#
_cell.length_a   1.000
_cell.length_b   1.000
_cell.length_c   1.000
_cell.angle_alpha   90.00
_cell.angle_beta   90.00
_cell.angle_gamma   90.00
#
_symmetry.space_group_name_H-M   'P 1'
#
loop_
_entity.id
_entity.type
_entity.pdbx_description
1 polymer ?
#
loop_
_entity_poly.entity_id
_entity_poly.type
_entity_poly.pdbx_seq_one_letter_code
_entity_poly.pdbx_strand_id
1 'polypeptide(L)'
;MQRDWDVVRKILLKLEAVGDTTSEVQSDDVNGCDPEKVSYHMRLLDEAGLIRAKCRQHVPLNCVALSLTWRGHEFLDQIRQDTVWNKIKDAAREKGLSLSLDVISGLAKSIIASILE
;
A
#
# COMPACT_ATOMS: atom_id res chain seq x y z
N MET A 1 15.67 -3.73 -0.58
CA MET A 1 14.78 -4.34 -1.59
C MET A 1 14.11 -3.22 -2.39
N GLN A 2 13.67 -3.46 -3.62
CA GLN A 2 12.92 -2.47 -4.40
C GLN A 2 11.47 -2.39 -3.90
N ARG A 3 10.90 -1.17 -3.89
CA ARG A 3 9.49 -0.96 -3.54
C ARG A 3 8.57 -1.53 -4.62
N ASP A 4 7.62 -2.34 -4.19
CA ASP A 4 6.62 -3.03 -4.97
C ASP A 4 5.23 -2.57 -4.56
N TRP A 5 4.55 -1.86 -5.47
CA TRP A 5 3.25 -1.28 -5.20
C TRP A 5 2.11 -2.28 -5.15
N ASP A 6 2.27 -3.46 -5.75
CA ASP A 6 1.28 -4.53 -5.66
C ASP A 6 1.27 -5.10 -4.24
N VAL A 7 2.45 -5.29 -3.65
CA VAL A 7 2.61 -5.69 -2.25
C VAL A 7 2.03 -4.63 -1.31
N VAL A 8 2.31 -3.35 -1.56
CA VAL A 8 1.71 -2.24 -0.79
C VAL A 8 0.19 -2.30 -0.81
N ARG A 9 -0.42 -2.42 -2.00
CA ARG A 9 -1.87 -2.49 -2.16
C ARG A 9 -2.45 -3.68 -1.39
N LYS A 10 -1.81 -4.85 -1.48
CA LYS A 10 -2.22 -6.07 -0.75
C LYS A 10 -2.16 -5.88 0.77
N ILE A 11 -1.10 -5.28 1.30
CA ILE A 11 -0.97 -4.98 2.73
C ILE A 11 -2.11 -4.08 3.19
N LEU A 12 -2.37 -2.97 2.48
CA LEU A 12 -3.41 -2.01 2.83
C LEU A 12 -4.81 -2.65 2.79
N LEU A 13 -5.12 -3.43 1.74
CA LEU A 13 -6.39 -4.16 1.63
C LEU A 13 -6.57 -5.19 2.74
N LYS A 14 -5.51 -5.93 3.07
CA LYS A 14 -5.53 -6.92 4.15
C LYS A 14 -5.77 -6.24 5.50
N LEU A 15 -5.12 -5.10 5.75
CA LEU A 15 -5.29 -4.33 6.96
C LEU A 15 -6.73 -3.82 7.12
N GLU A 16 -7.32 -3.33 6.03
CA GLU A 16 -8.70 -2.87 6.04
C GLU A 16 -9.69 -4.01 6.24
N ALA A 17 -9.47 -5.15 5.58
CA ALA A 17 -10.33 -6.32 5.68
C ALA A 17 -10.36 -6.94 7.08
N VAL A 18 -9.25 -6.80 7.82
CA VAL A 18 -9.17 -7.26 9.21
C VAL A 18 -10.05 -6.41 10.13
N GLY A 19 -10.27 -5.13 9.84
CA GLY A 19 -11.38 -4.30 10.36
C GLY A 19 -11.40 -4.01 11.86
N ASP A 20 -10.67 -4.76 12.68
CA ASP A 20 -10.71 -4.71 14.13
C ASP A 20 -9.54 -3.92 14.70
N THR A 21 -9.84 -2.94 15.57
CA THR A 21 -8.87 -2.11 16.29
C THR A 21 -7.85 -2.90 17.12
N THR A 22 -8.08 -4.20 17.31
CA THR A 22 -7.27 -5.12 18.13
C THR A 22 -6.48 -6.13 17.32
N SER A 23 -6.75 -6.26 16.02
CA SER A 23 -6.17 -7.31 15.20
C SER A 23 -4.92 -6.81 14.50
N GLU A 24 -3.84 -7.56 14.65
CA GLU A 24 -2.53 -7.24 14.09
C GLU A 24 -2.30 -8.08 12.83
N VAL A 25 -1.84 -7.46 11.74
CA VAL A 25 -1.48 -8.18 10.51
C VAL A 25 0.02 -8.44 10.52
N GLN A 26 0.41 -9.70 10.59
CA GLN A 26 1.80 -10.10 10.48
C GLN A 26 2.21 -10.20 9.01
N SER A 27 3.52 -10.25 8.77
CA SER A 27 4.03 -10.40 7.41
C SER A 27 3.61 -11.71 6.74
N ASP A 28 3.30 -12.73 7.52
CA ASP A 28 2.86 -14.06 7.05
C ASP A 28 1.38 -14.07 6.61
N ASP A 29 0.55 -13.14 7.12
CA ASP A 29 -0.87 -13.04 6.80
C ASP A 29 -1.14 -12.57 5.35
N VAL A 30 -0.12 -12.03 4.69
CA VAL A 30 -0.20 -11.53 3.31
C VAL A 30 0.14 -12.66 2.34
N ASN A 31 -0.86 -13.50 2.07
CA ASN A 31 -0.74 -14.65 1.17
C ASN A 31 -0.15 -14.29 -0.20
N GLY A 32 0.78 -15.12 -0.68
CA GLY A 32 1.39 -15.00 -2.00
C GLY A 32 2.50 -13.95 -2.10
N CYS A 33 3.00 -13.44 -0.97
CA CYS A 33 4.17 -12.57 -0.90
C CYS A 33 5.18 -13.14 0.10
N ASP A 34 6.47 -12.90 -0.16
CA ASP A 34 7.52 -13.29 0.76
C ASP A 34 7.43 -12.47 2.06
N PRO A 35 7.48 -13.09 3.26
CA PRO A 35 7.27 -12.37 4.53
C PRO A 35 8.36 -11.33 4.81
N GLU A 36 9.58 -11.52 4.33
CA GLU A 36 10.64 -10.50 4.45
C GLU A 36 10.31 -9.29 3.56
N LYS A 37 9.83 -9.55 2.34
CA LYS A 37 9.35 -8.51 1.43
C LYS A 37 8.19 -7.76 2.07
N VAL A 38 7.21 -8.44 2.64
CA VAL A 38 6.04 -7.82 3.28
C VAL A 38 6.49 -6.95 4.47
N SER A 39 7.34 -7.48 5.35
CA SER A 39 7.88 -6.72 6.49
C SER A 39 8.63 -5.46 6.05
N TYR A 40 9.43 -5.55 4.99
CA TYR A 40 10.12 -4.39 4.42
C TYR A 40 9.13 -3.32 3.92
N HIS A 41 8.04 -3.73 3.26
CA HIS A 41 7.02 -2.80 2.78
C HIS A 41 6.18 -2.21 3.90
N MET A 42 5.85 -3.00 4.94
CA MET A 42 5.17 -2.48 6.14
C MET A 42 6.00 -1.38 6.80
N ARG A 43 7.32 -1.56 6.91
CA ARG A 43 8.22 -0.50 7.40
C ARG A 43 8.14 0.76 6.54
N LEU A 44 8.23 0.64 5.22
CA LEU A 44 8.13 1.80 4.32
C LEU A 44 6.77 2.53 4.43
N LEU A 45 5.68 1.78 4.63
CA LEU A 45 4.34 2.36 4.78
C LEU A 45 4.17 3.06 6.12
N ASP A 46 4.80 2.57 7.18
CA ASP A 46 4.88 3.24 8.48
C ASP A 46 5.71 4.53 8.39
N GLU A 47 6.88 4.48 7.75
CA GLU A 47 7.72 5.66 7.49
C GLU A 47 7.00 6.71 6.62
N ALA A 48 6.13 6.28 5.70
CA ALA A 48 5.28 7.17 4.90
C ALA A 48 4.05 7.70 5.65
N GLY A 49 3.76 7.19 6.85
CA GLY A 49 2.59 7.53 7.64
C GLY A 49 1.28 7.07 7.02
N LEU A 50 1.29 5.96 6.26
CA LEU A 50 0.08 5.35 5.69
C LEU A 50 -0.51 4.30 6.64
N ILE A 51 0.34 3.53 7.30
CA ILE A 51 -0.07 2.57 8.34
C ILE A 51 0.61 2.91 9.66
N ARG A 52 0.13 2.32 10.75
CA ARG A 52 0.89 2.18 11.98
C ARG A 52 1.45 0.77 12.04
N ALA A 53 2.75 0.61 12.11
CA ALA A 53 3.39 -0.69 12.27
C ALA A 53 4.39 -0.69 13.43
N LYS A 54 4.62 -1.87 14.00
CA LYS A 54 5.70 -2.14 14.93
C LYS A 54 6.69 -3.06 14.28
N CYS A 55 7.88 -2.54 14.00
CA CYS A 55 8.99 -3.32 13.47
C CYS A 55 9.98 -3.66 14.58
N ARG A 56 10.28 -4.95 14.74
CA ARG A 56 11.40 -5.39 15.57
C ARG A 56 12.67 -5.36 14.71
N GLN A 57 13.71 -4.69 15.19
CA GLN A 57 15.01 -4.60 14.52
C GLN A 57 15.85 -5.89 14.64
N HIS A 58 15.20 -7.06 14.67
CA HIS A 58 15.89 -8.34 14.60
C HIS A 58 16.09 -8.75 13.14
N VAL A 59 17.06 -9.62 12.88
CA VAL A 59 17.26 -10.27 11.59
C VAL A 59 16.69 -11.70 11.71
N PRO A 60 15.72 -12.10 10.88
CA PRO A 60 15.09 -11.33 9.81
C PRO A 60 14.16 -10.21 10.32
N LEU A 61 14.01 -9.15 9.51
CA LEU A 61 13.13 -8.01 9.82
C LEU A 61 11.70 -8.53 9.98
N ASN A 62 11.12 -8.30 11.16
CA ASN A 62 9.74 -8.67 11.44
C ASN A 62 8.94 -7.41 11.80
N CYS A 63 8.04 -7.03 10.90
CA CYS A 63 7.11 -5.94 11.09
C CYS A 63 5.67 -6.45 11.21
N VAL A 64 4.94 -5.85 12.14
CA VAL A 64 3.53 -6.13 12.37
C VAL A 64 2.75 -4.85 12.15
N ALA A 65 1.78 -4.88 11.26
CA ALA A 65 0.93 -3.74 10.96
C ALA A 65 -0.29 -3.75 11.88
N LEU A 66 -0.53 -2.63 12.56
CA LEU A 66 -1.54 -2.49 13.62
C LEU A 66 -2.84 -1.88 13.09
N SER A 67 -2.74 -0.80 12.30
CA SER A 67 -3.91 -0.09 11.81
C SER A 67 -3.58 0.80 10.62
N LEU A 68 -4.59 1.11 9.81
CA LEU A 68 -4.49 2.13 8.78
C LEU A 68 -4.52 3.51 9.45
N THR A 69 -3.76 4.45 8.90
CA THR A 69 -3.96 5.86 9.25
C THR A 69 -5.06 6.45 8.35
N TRP A 70 -5.58 7.62 8.70
CA TRP A 70 -6.51 8.36 7.83
C TRP A 70 -5.96 8.52 6.40
N ARG A 71 -4.67 8.91 6.30
CA ARG A 71 -3.98 9.07 5.02
C ARG A 71 -3.83 7.73 4.28
N GLY A 72 -3.66 6.64 5.02
CA GLY A 72 -3.70 5.28 4.51
C GLY A 72 -5.04 4.91 3.89
N HIS A 73 -6.15 5.25 4.54
CA HIS A 73 -7.49 5.06 3.99
C HIS A 73 -7.70 5.86 2.72
N GLU A 74 -7.34 7.15 2.70
CA GLU A 74 -7.48 7.98 1.49
C GLU A 74 -6.64 7.45 0.32
N PHE A 75 -5.40 7.02 0.60
CA PHE A 75 -4.55 6.44 -0.42
C PHE A 75 -5.08 5.09 -0.90
N LEU A 76 -5.56 4.24 0.01
CA LEU A 76 -6.15 2.95 -0.36
C LEU A 76 -7.39 3.15 -1.23
N ASP A 77 -8.26 4.10 -0.91
CA ASP A 77 -9.47 4.36 -1.69
C ASP A 77 -9.16 4.71 -3.15
N GLN A 78 -8.11 5.51 -3.38
CA GLN A 78 -7.60 5.86 -4.70
C GLN A 78 -7.13 4.66 -5.53
N ILE A 79 -6.59 3.62 -4.89
CA ILE A 79 -6.03 2.43 -5.57
C ILE A 79 -6.86 1.16 -5.33
N ARG A 80 -8.03 1.28 -4.68
CA ARG A 80 -8.89 0.15 -4.32
C ARG A 80 -9.40 -0.55 -5.58
N GLN A 81 -9.95 0.23 -6.51
CA GLN A 81 -10.55 -0.27 -7.74
C GLN A 81 -9.47 -0.75 -8.71
N ASP A 82 -9.55 -2.00 -9.14
CA ASP A 82 -8.56 -2.59 -10.04
C ASP A 82 -8.49 -1.85 -11.39
N THR A 83 -9.64 -1.39 -11.89
CA THR A 83 -9.73 -0.56 -13.09
C THR A 83 -8.94 0.74 -12.95
N VAL A 84 -9.07 1.44 -11.82
CA VAL A 84 -8.34 2.69 -11.54
C VAL A 84 -6.85 2.39 -11.37
N TRP A 85 -6.50 1.35 -10.60
CA TRP A 85 -5.12 0.95 -10.38
C TRP A 85 -4.38 0.57 -11.67
N ASN A 86 -5.04 -0.18 -12.57
CA ASN A 86 -4.46 -0.51 -13.87
C ASN A 86 -4.27 0.72 -14.74
N LYS A 87 -5.24 1.65 -14.77
CA LYS A 87 -5.08 2.93 -15.47
C LYS A 87 -3.93 3.77 -14.91
N ILE A 88 -3.74 3.81 -13.59
CA ILE A 88 -2.60 4.51 -12.95
C ILE A 88 -1.28 3.90 -13.41
N LYS A 89 -1.15 2.57 -13.37
CA LYS A 89 0.06 1.87 -13.82
C LYS A 89 0.34 2.12 -15.30
N ASP A 90 -0.69 2.08 -16.14
CA ASP A 90 -0.58 2.31 -17.58
C ASP A 90 -0.16 3.76 -17.87
N ALA A 91 -0.83 4.75 -17.28
CA ALA A 91 -0.49 6.16 -17.43
C ALA A 91 0.92 6.48 -16.90
N ALA A 92 1.35 5.87 -15.80
CA ALA A 92 2.71 6.03 -15.29
C ALA A 92 3.73 5.44 -16.27
N ARG A 93 3.44 4.26 -16.85
CA ARG A 93 4.30 3.59 -17.82
C ARG A 93 4.40 4.38 -19.12
N GLU A 94 3.28 4.88 -19.65
CA GLU A 94 3.22 5.69 -20.87
C GLU A 94 4.03 6.98 -20.72
N LYS A 95 3.96 7.63 -19.55
CA LYS A 95 4.71 8.84 -19.25
C LYS A 95 6.16 8.59 -18.82
N GLY A 96 6.60 7.33 -18.75
CA GLY A 96 7.94 6.95 -18.27
C GLY A 96 8.21 7.36 -16.82
N LEU A 97 7.16 7.56 -16.02
CA LEU A 97 7.27 8.01 -14.64
C LEU A 97 7.47 6.83 -13.70
N SER A 98 8.35 7.02 -12.71
CA SER A 98 8.45 6.08 -11.60
C SER A 98 7.23 6.20 -10.70
N LEU A 99 6.63 5.06 -10.34
CA LEU A 99 5.50 5.03 -9.42
C LEU A 99 5.97 5.50 -8.04
N SER A 100 5.60 6.73 -7.69
CA SER A 100 5.81 7.37 -6.39
C SER A 100 4.46 7.73 -5.76
N LEU A 101 4.41 7.94 -4.44
CA LEU A 101 3.15 8.29 -3.74
C LEU A 101 2.47 9.49 -4.40
N ASP A 102 3.25 10.51 -4.72
CA ASP A 102 2.77 11.73 -5.37
C ASP A 102 2.22 11.47 -6.77
N VAL A 103 2.98 10.72 -7.59
CA VAL A 103 2.57 10.32 -8.95
C VAL A 103 1.28 9.51 -8.92
N ILE A 104 1.18 8.52 -8.04
CA ILE A 104 -0.02 7.69 -7.90
C ILE A 104 -1.20 8.54 -7.47
N SER A 105 -1.02 9.41 -6.47
CA SER A 105 -2.10 10.29 -5.98
C SER A 105 -2.55 11.28 -7.05
N GLY A 106 -1.61 11.84 -7.82
CA GLY A 106 -1.90 12.78 -8.91
C GLY A 106 -2.64 12.10 -10.08
N LEU A 107 -2.17 10.93 -10.50
CA LEU A 107 -2.83 10.14 -11.55
C LEU A 107 -4.20 9.64 -11.09
N ALA A 108 -4.33 9.18 -9.85
CA ALA A 108 -5.61 8.75 -9.29
C ALA A 108 -6.64 9.88 -9.34
N LYS A 109 -6.29 11.09 -8.88
CA LYS A 109 -7.17 12.26 -8.97
C LYS A 109 -7.59 12.57 -10.40
N SER A 110 -6.65 12.53 -11.35
CA SER A 110 -6.96 12.79 -12.77
C SER A 110 -7.90 11.73 -13.36
N ILE A 111 -7.70 10.46 -13.01
CA ILE A 111 -8.54 9.35 -13.50
C ILE A 111 -9.92 9.40 -12.88
N ILE A 112 -10.03 9.68 -11.57
CA ILE A 112 -11.31 9.80 -10.87
C ILE A 112 -12.11 10.99 -11.41
N ALA A 113 -11.47 12.14 -11.65
CA ALA A 113 -12.10 13.29 -12.28
C ALA A 113 -12.70 12.92 -13.65
N SER A 114 -11.93 12.23 -14.49
CA SER A 114 -12.37 11.78 -15.82
C SER A 114 -13.47 10.71 -15.80
N ILE A 115 -13.76 10.08 -14.66
CA ILE A 115 -14.88 9.14 -14.49
C ILE A 115 -16.16 9.86 -14.04
N LEU A 116 -16.01 11.00 -13.36
CA LEU A 116 -17.13 11.81 -12.86
C LEU A 116 -17.71 12.74 -13.95
N GLU A 117 -16.93 13.04 -14.98
CA GLU A 117 -17.35 13.75 -16.21
C GLU A 117 -18.16 12.84 -17.15
#